data_AF-A0A3Q1GIV8-F1
#
_entry.id   AF-A0A3Q1GIV8-F1
#
_cell.length_a   1.000
_cell.length_b   1.000
_cell.length_c   1.000
_cell.angle_alpha   90.00
_cell.angle_beta   90.00
_cell.angle_gamma   90.00
#
_symmetry.space_group_name_H-M   'P 1'
#
loop_
_entity.id
_entity.type
_entity.pdbx_description
1 polymer ?
#
loop_
_entity_poly.entity_id
_entity_poly.type
_entity_poly.pdbx_seq_one_letter_code
_entity_poly.pdbx_strand_id
1 'polypeptide(L)'
;MPLVKRIIEPRYLCRGALPDGVASELECVTNSTLAAVIKQLGGLSRHAEDIFGELFSEANSFYLRMNHLQERVDLLAVKVTQLDSTVEEVSLQDINMRKAFRSSTIQDQQVVSRSSILNPVLEMYHRCDKPPPLNILTPYRSDGLKFYTDPSYFFNLWREKMLQATENKRKEKRRQKVLHPSLTKTLEGSCRRNILVNVLTCSRKHSCKCSPKRSPRFLLTFHRCVSLTFCCVLLVLSEGP
;
A
#
# COMPACT_ATOMS: atom_id res chain seq x y z
N MET A 1 -8.41 -8.58 -6.16
CA MET A 1 -9.46 -9.54 -5.77
C MET A 1 -10.47 -8.81 -4.90
N PRO A 2 -11.74 -8.62 -5.31
CA PRO A 2 -12.72 -7.92 -4.49
C PRO A 2 -13.23 -8.88 -3.42
N LEU A 3 -12.77 -8.72 -2.18
CA LEU A 3 -13.35 -9.40 -1.03
C LEU A 3 -14.74 -8.80 -0.79
N VAL A 4 -15.79 -9.61 -0.78
CA VAL A 4 -17.14 -9.18 -0.39
C VAL A 4 -17.06 -8.73 1.06
N LYS A 5 -17.11 -7.40 1.29
CA LYS A 5 -16.70 -6.81 2.57
C LYS A 5 -17.76 -6.96 3.66
N ARG A 6 -19.04 -7.12 3.33
CA ARG A 6 -20.14 -6.93 4.29
C ARG A 6 -21.23 -7.96 4.04
N ILE A 7 -21.35 -8.94 4.95
CA ILE A 7 -22.35 -10.02 4.88
C ILE A 7 -23.52 -9.63 5.77
N ILE A 8 -24.74 -9.81 5.27
CA ILE A 8 -25.98 -9.62 6.04
C ILE A 8 -26.50 -11.01 6.43
N GLU A 9 -26.71 -11.21 7.74
CA GLU A 9 -27.25 -12.44 8.31
C GLU A 9 -28.68 -12.21 8.83
N PRO A 10 -29.62 -13.16 8.65
CA PRO A 10 -29.48 -14.45 7.96
C PRO A 10 -29.52 -14.32 6.42
N ARG A 11 -28.79 -15.17 5.69
CA ARG A 11 -28.78 -15.14 4.22
C ARG A 11 -30.03 -15.76 3.58
N TYR A 12 -30.62 -16.75 4.24
CA TYR A 12 -31.82 -17.44 3.79
C TYR A 12 -32.96 -17.15 4.76
N LEU A 13 -34.12 -16.76 4.22
CA LEU A 13 -35.25 -16.32 5.02
C LEU A 13 -36.25 -17.45 5.30
N CYS A 14 -36.46 -18.36 4.35
CA CYS A 14 -37.55 -19.35 4.39
C CYS A 14 -37.05 -20.81 4.26
N ARG A 15 -35.78 -21.09 4.59
CA ARG A 15 -35.18 -22.43 4.42
C ARG A 15 -35.06 -23.25 5.71
N GLY A 16 -35.54 -22.74 6.85
CA GLY A 16 -35.50 -23.45 8.12
C GLY A 16 -36.61 -24.50 8.20
N ALA A 17 -36.33 -25.61 8.90
CA ALA A 17 -37.37 -26.56 9.28
C ALA A 17 -38.33 -25.90 10.28
N LEU A 18 -39.62 -26.21 10.17
CA LEU A 18 -40.63 -25.76 11.11
C LEU A 18 -40.58 -26.61 12.38
N PRO A 19 -40.87 -26.03 13.56
CA PRO A 19 -41.01 -26.80 14.78
C PRO A 19 -42.26 -27.71 14.73
N ASP A 20 -42.19 -28.86 15.39
CA ASP A 20 -43.29 -29.83 15.44
C ASP A 20 -44.50 -29.26 16.24
N GLY A 21 -45.72 -29.57 15.81
CA GLY A 21 -46.95 -29.22 16.53
C GLY A 21 -47.45 -27.78 16.33
N VAL A 22 -47.03 -27.09 15.27
CA VAL A 22 -47.50 -25.74 14.94
C VAL A 22 -48.93 -25.77 14.41
N ALA A 23 -49.79 -24.89 14.92
CA ALA A 23 -51.20 -24.79 14.53
C ALA A 23 -51.40 -24.34 13.07
N SER A 24 -50.57 -23.42 12.57
CA SER A 24 -50.58 -22.91 11.20
C SER A 24 -49.16 -22.78 10.65
N GLU A 25 -48.76 -23.72 9.80
CA GLU A 25 -47.41 -23.73 9.20
C GLU A 25 -47.13 -22.47 8.37
N LEU A 26 -48.12 -22.02 7.58
CA LEU A 26 -47.98 -20.84 6.73
C LEU A 26 -47.78 -19.56 7.55
N GLU A 27 -48.55 -19.41 8.64
CA GLU A 27 -48.39 -18.27 9.56
C GLU A 27 -47.01 -18.30 10.24
N CYS A 28 -46.54 -19.48 10.65
CA CYS A 28 -45.23 -19.63 11.25
C CYS A 28 -44.09 -19.29 10.29
N VAL A 29 -44.13 -19.76 9.04
CA VAL A 29 -43.15 -19.43 7.99
C VAL A 29 -43.15 -17.93 7.72
N THR A 30 -44.33 -17.32 7.54
CA THR A 30 -44.44 -15.88 7.22
C THR A 30 -43.91 -15.02 8.37
N ASN A 31 -44.28 -15.31 9.62
CA ASN A 31 -43.76 -14.58 10.77
C ASN A 31 -42.24 -14.75 10.96
N SER A 32 -41.72 -15.97 10.77
CA SER A 32 -40.27 -16.25 10.83
C SER A 32 -39.51 -15.51 9.73
N THR A 33 -40.09 -15.45 8.54
CA THR A 33 -39.55 -14.71 7.39
C THR A 33 -39.52 -13.21 7.69
N LEU A 34 -40.60 -12.63 8.22
CA LEU A 34 -40.65 -11.22 8.60
C LEU A 34 -39.60 -10.89 9.68
N ALA A 35 -39.48 -11.71 10.72
CA ALA A 35 -38.47 -11.56 11.75
C ALA A 35 -37.03 -11.63 11.16
N ALA A 36 -36.80 -12.53 10.21
CA ALA A 36 -35.53 -12.64 9.51
C ALA A 36 -35.23 -11.43 8.60
N VAL A 37 -36.24 -10.87 7.92
CA VAL A 37 -36.11 -9.63 7.15
C VAL A 37 -35.77 -8.45 8.06
N ILE A 38 -36.42 -8.33 9.22
CA ILE A 38 -36.11 -7.29 10.22
C ILE A 38 -34.64 -7.39 10.66
N LYS A 39 -34.13 -8.62 10.91
CA LYS A 39 -32.71 -8.85 11.21
C LYS A 39 -31.80 -8.41 10.06
N GLN A 40 -32.16 -8.72 8.82
CA GLN A 40 -31.40 -8.28 7.64
C GLN A 40 -31.33 -6.75 7.54
N LEU A 41 -32.45 -6.05 7.79
CA LEU A 41 -32.50 -4.59 7.81
C LEU A 41 -31.63 -3.99 8.92
N GLY A 42 -31.58 -4.62 10.09
CA GLY A 42 -30.65 -4.26 11.16
C GLY A 42 -29.19 -4.40 10.73
N GLY A 43 -28.84 -5.53 10.10
CA GLY A 43 -27.49 -5.73 9.54
C GLY A 43 -27.13 -4.72 8.45
N LEU A 44 -28.08 -4.40 7.56
CA LEU A 44 -27.90 -3.36 6.54
C LEU A 44 -27.65 -1.98 7.17
N SER A 45 -28.41 -1.63 8.21
CA SER A 45 -28.28 -0.34 8.91
C SER A 45 -26.91 -0.20 9.57
N ARG A 46 -26.42 -1.26 10.23
CA ARG A 46 -25.06 -1.29 10.79
C ARG A 46 -23.99 -1.12 9.70
N HIS A 47 -24.13 -1.82 8.57
CA HIS A 47 -23.19 -1.67 7.45
C HIS A 47 -23.19 -0.25 6.87
N ALA A 48 -24.36 0.40 6.83
CA ALA A 48 -24.47 1.80 6.40
C ALA A 48 -23.76 2.74 7.40
N GLU A 49 -23.98 2.55 8.70
CA GLU A 49 -23.28 3.29 9.76
C GLU A 49 -21.76 3.18 9.62
N ASP A 50 -21.23 1.96 9.45
CA ASP A 50 -19.79 1.74 9.27
C ASP A 50 -19.24 2.49 8.03
N ILE A 51 -19.96 2.45 6.90
CA ILE A 51 -19.55 3.14 5.67
C ILE A 51 -19.54 4.65 5.88
N PHE A 52 -20.61 5.21 6.44
CA PHE A 52 -20.70 6.64 6.66
C PHE A 52 -19.73 7.12 7.73
N GLY A 53 -19.44 6.31 8.76
CA GLY A 53 -18.42 6.57 9.76
C GLY A 53 -17.01 6.63 9.16
N GLU A 54 -16.64 5.66 8.32
CA GLU A 54 -15.36 5.66 7.59
C GLU A 54 -15.22 6.92 6.70
N LEU A 55 -16.26 7.26 5.93
CA LEU A 55 -16.27 8.45 5.08
C LEU A 55 -16.19 9.74 5.89
N PHE A 56 -16.92 9.82 7.00
CA PHE A 56 -16.91 10.99 7.88
C PHE A 56 -15.52 11.20 8.50
N SER A 57 -14.89 10.14 9.00
CA SER A 57 -13.55 10.22 9.59
C SER A 57 -12.52 10.75 8.58
N GLU A 58 -12.55 10.24 7.35
CA GLU A 58 -11.65 10.69 6.28
C GLU A 58 -11.93 12.14 5.88
N ALA A 59 -13.20 12.51 5.71
CA ALA A 59 -13.62 13.87 5.40
C ALA A 59 -13.21 14.87 6.50
N ASN A 60 -13.34 14.47 7.77
CA ASN A 60 -12.93 15.30 8.91
C ASN A 60 -11.40 15.47 8.96
N SER A 61 -10.64 14.40 8.71
CA SER A 61 -9.18 14.48 8.57
C SER A 61 -8.76 15.43 7.44
N PHE A 62 -9.43 15.35 6.29
CA PHE A 62 -9.24 16.27 5.18
C PHE A 62 -9.57 17.72 5.55
N TYR A 63 -10.70 17.94 6.22
CA TYR A 63 -11.13 19.26 6.68
C TYR A 63 -10.12 19.91 7.62
N LEU A 64 -9.61 19.19 8.62
CA LEU A 64 -8.58 19.71 9.53
C LEU A 64 -7.30 20.10 8.79
N ARG A 65 -6.86 19.28 7.83
CA ARG A 65 -5.70 19.59 6.99
C ARG A 65 -5.93 20.80 6.10
N MET A 66 -7.15 20.95 5.57
CA MET A 66 -7.53 22.10 4.75
C MET A 66 -7.51 23.39 5.56
N ASN A 67 -8.07 23.40 6.76
CA ASN A 67 -8.06 24.59 7.62
C ASN A 67 -6.64 25.05 7.95
N HIS A 68 -5.77 24.11 8.33
CA HIS A 68 -4.37 24.42 8.60
C HIS A 68 -3.64 24.93 7.35
N LEU A 69 -3.97 24.39 6.17
CA LEU A 69 -3.42 24.88 4.92
C LEU A 69 -3.92 26.29 4.59
N GLN A 70 -5.20 26.57 4.82
CA GLN A 70 -5.83 27.86 4.56
C GLN A 70 -5.15 28.96 5.39
N GLU A 71 -4.98 28.76 6.70
CA GLU A 71 -4.27 29.71 7.57
C GLU A 71 -2.86 30.02 7.05
N ARG A 72 -2.14 29.00 6.57
CA ARG A 72 -0.81 29.17 6.00
C ARG A 72 -0.82 29.92 4.68
N VAL A 73 -1.85 29.72 3.86
CA VAL A 73 -2.04 30.45 2.59
C VAL A 73 -2.33 31.91 2.88
N ASP A 74 -3.19 32.22 3.85
CA ASP A 74 -3.54 33.59 4.21
C ASP A 74 -2.33 34.36 4.74
N LEU A 75 -1.56 33.74 5.66
CA LEU A 75 -0.31 34.31 6.16
C LEU A 75 0.73 34.50 5.06
N LEU A 76 0.83 33.55 4.13
CA LEU A 76 1.75 33.65 3.00
C LEU A 76 1.33 34.78 2.06
N ALA A 77 0.03 34.95 1.79
CA ALA A 77 -0.48 36.01 0.95
C ALA A 77 -0.10 37.39 1.49
N VAL A 78 -0.30 37.62 2.79
CA VAL A 78 0.14 38.87 3.45
C VAL A 78 1.64 39.08 3.29
N LYS A 79 2.46 38.06 3.59
CA LYS A 79 3.92 38.17 3.45
C LYS A 79 4.35 38.48 2.03
N VAL A 80 3.76 37.84 1.03
CA VAL A 80 4.07 38.08 -0.39
C VAL A 80 3.71 39.50 -0.81
N THR A 81 2.60 40.05 -0.33
CA THR A 81 2.22 41.45 -0.64
C THR A 81 3.11 42.50 0.02
N GLN A 82 3.80 42.16 1.11
CA GLN A 82 4.71 43.05 1.83
C GLN A 82 6.16 42.98 1.33
N LEU A 83 6.47 42.10 0.36
CA LEU A 83 7.82 42.00 -0.19
C LEU A 83 8.14 43.22 -1.07
N ASP A 84 9.22 43.92 -0.73
CA ASP A 84 9.79 44.98 -1.56
C ASP A 84 11.07 44.49 -2.23
N SER A 85 10.96 44.15 -3.52
CA SER A 85 12.08 43.66 -4.32
C SER A 85 13.18 44.69 -4.57
N THR A 86 12.96 45.98 -4.26
CA THR A 86 13.98 47.03 -4.42
C THR A 86 14.95 47.08 -3.25
N VAL A 87 14.57 46.52 -2.09
CA VAL A 87 15.37 46.52 -0.85
C VAL A 87 15.97 45.13 -0.57
N GLU A 88 15.43 44.06 -1.17
CA GLU A 88 15.85 42.68 -0.89
C GLU A 88 17.18 42.31 -1.58
N GLU A 89 18.28 42.34 -0.83
CA GLU A 89 19.62 41.96 -1.30
C GLU A 89 19.84 40.43 -1.29
N VAL A 90 20.43 39.90 -2.36
CA VAL A 90 20.74 38.46 -2.47
C VAL A 90 22.10 38.15 -1.85
N SER A 91 22.12 37.53 -0.67
CA SER A 91 23.35 37.13 0.02
C SER A 91 23.95 35.82 -0.52
N LEU A 92 25.21 35.88 -0.98
CA LEU A 92 25.98 34.68 -1.35
C LEU A 92 26.36 33.82 -0.14
N GLN A 93 26.36 34.38 1.08
CA GLN A 93 26.62 33.63 2.31
C GLN A 93 25.49 32.63 2.60
N ASP A 94 24.25 32.97 2.27
CA ASP A 94 23.10 32.07 2.47
C ASP A 94 23.19 30.81 1.59
N ILE A 95 23.85 30.89 0.43
CA ILE A 95 24.04 29.75 -0.47
C ILE A 95 24.94 28.67 0.16
N ASN A 96 25.95 29.08 0.91
CA ASN A 96 26.91 28.16 1.53
C ASN A 96 26.54 27.78 2.97
N MET A 97 25.85 28.66 3.69
CA MET A 97 25.55 28.48 5.11
C MET A 97 24.15 27.91 5.39
N ARG A 98 23.19 28.04 4.46
CA ARG A 98 21.85 27.47 4.61
C ARG A 98 21.71 26.14 3.86
N LYS A 99 21.01 25.20 4.49
CA LYS A 99 20.61 23.96 3.82
C LYS A 99 19.57 24.28 2.75
N ALA A 100 19.74 23.68 1.57
CA ALA A 100 18.77 23.80 0.49
C ALA A 100 17.40 23.25 0.90
N PHE A 101 16.33 23.87 0.39
CA PHE A 101 14.96 23.40 0.57
C PHE A 101 14.81 21.93 0.16
N ARG A 102 14.06 21.17 0.98
CA ARG A 102 13.69 19.79 0.72
C ARG A 102 12.19 19.64 0.83
N SER A 103 11.57 19.09 -0.21
CA SER A 103 10.19 18.63 -0.16
C SER A 103 10.07 17.34 0.66
N SER A 104 8.85 17.01 1.09
CA SER A 104 8.54 15.70 1.64
C SER A 104 8.86 14.59 0.62
N THR A 105 9.39 13.47 1.10
CA THR A 105 9.67 12.26 0.31
C THR A 105 9.06 11.01 0.96
N ILE A 106 7.98 11.19 1.73
CA ILE A 106 7.26 10.08 2.36
C ILE A 106 6.67 9.18 1.27
N GLN A 107 6.78 7.87 1.45
CA GLN A 107 6.23 6.86 0.54
C GLN A 107 5.52 5.79 1.37
N ASP A 108 4.26 5.55 1.05
CA ASP A 108 3.47 4.52 1.71
C ASP A 108 3.93 3.13 1.26
N GLN A 109 4.14 2.24 2.23
CA GLN A 109 4.60 0.88 2.03
C GLN A 109 3.81 -0.04 2.97
N GLN A 110 3.88 -1.36 2.76
CA GLN A 110 3.17 -2.35 3.61
C GLN A 110 1.64 -2.11 3.69
N VAL A 111 1.04 -1.77 2.54
CA VAL A 111 -0.39 -1.39 2.43
C VAL A 111 -1.38 -2.51 2.77
N VAL A 112 -0.93 -3.76 2.84
CA VAL A 112 -1.73 -4.95 3.21
C VAL A 112 -1.31 -5.54 4.56
N SER A 113 -0.76 -4.70 5.43
CA SER A 113 -0.38 -5.11 6.79
C SER A 113 -1.61 -5.39 7.67
N ARG A 114 -1.39 -6.07 8.81
CA ARG A 114 -2.48 -6.35 9.76
C ARG A 114 -3.11 -5.08 10.34
N SER A 115 -2.39 -3.96 10.38
CA SER A 115 -2.90 -2.68 10.85
C SER A 115 -3.77 -1.95 9.82
N SER A 116 -3.67 -2.29 8.54
CA SER A 116 -4.50 -1.70 7.46
C SER A 116 -5.70 -2.57 7.09
N ILE A 117 -5.97 -3.63 7.86
CA ILE A 117 -7.14 -4.48 7.65
C ILE A 117 -8.42 -3.70 7.95
N LEU A 118 -9.41 -3.83 7.07
CA LEU A 118 -10.70 -3.18 7.24
C LEU A 118 -11.51 -3.87 8.35
N ASN A 119 -12.24 -3.11 9.16
CA ASN A 119 -13.04 -3.64 10.27
C ASN A 119 -13.95 -4.81 9.86
N PRO A 120 -14.70 -4.77 8.73
CA PRO A 120 -15.54 -5.90 8.34
C PRO A 120 -14.75 -7.17 8.01
N VAL A 121 -13.55 -7.02 7.44
CA VAL A 121 -12.65 -8.14 7.15
C VAL A 121 -12.04 -8.69 8.44
N LEU A 122 -11.75 -7.82 9.41
CA LEU A 122 -11.27 -8.20 10.72
C LEU A 122 -12.32 -9.00 11.51
N GLU A 123 -13.59 -8.58 11.46
CA GLU A 123 -14.70 -9.32 12.06
C GLU A 123 -14.83 -10.71 11.47
N MET A 124 -14.78 -10.83 10.14
CA MET A 124 -14.80 -12.12 9.46
C MET A 124 -13.59 -12.98 9.88
N TYR A 125 -12.39 -12.39 9.92
CA TYR A 125 -11.17 -13.07 10.36
C TYR A 125 -11.30 -13.62 11.79
N HIS A 126 -11.97 -12.91 12.70
CA HIS A 126 -12.18 -13.36 14.08
C HIS A 126 -13.19 -14.50 14.21
N ARG A 127 -14.11 -14.66 13.26
CA ARG A 127 -15.05 -15.79 13.19
C ARG A 127 -14.40 -17.05 12.61
N CYS A 128 -13.28 -16.93 11.91
CA CYS A 128 -12.57 -18.07 11.34
C CYS A 128 -11.89 -18.92 12.44
N ASP A 129 -11.70 -20.20 12.13
CA ASP A 129 -10.98 -21.13 13.00
C ASP A 129 -9.55 -20.66 13.23
N LYS A 130 -9.14 -20.68 14.50
CA LYS A 130 -7.79 -20.29 14.92
C LYS A 130 -6.83 -21.46 14.69
N PRO A 131 -5.55 -21.19 14.40
CA PRO A 131 -4.56 -22.27 14.32
C PRO A 131 -4.47 -23.01 15.66
N PRO A 132 -4.08 -24.31 15.65
CA PRO A 132 -3.81 -25.04 16.87
C PRO A 132 -2.82 -24.29 17.76
N PRO A 133 -2.95 -24.33 19.10
CA PRO A 133 -2.15 -23.53 20.02
C PRO A 133 -0.73 -24.09 20.19
N LEU A 134 0.03 -24.23 19.10
CA LEU A 134 1.39 -24.77 19.09
C LEU A 134 2.41 -23.87 19.81
N ASN A 135 2.02 -22.65 20.18
CA ASN A 135 2.80 -21.77 21.03
C ASN A 135 3.07 -22.38 22.43
N ILE A 136 2.26 -23.33 22.89
CA ILE A 136 2.53 -24.07 24.15
C ILE A 136 3.83 -24.89 24.07
N LEU A 137 4.27 -25.23 22.86
CA LEU A 137 5.49 -26.00 22.62
C LEU A 137 6.73 -25.11 22.45
N THR A 138 6.55 -23.79 22.43
CA THR A 138 7.65 -22.81 22.26
C THR A 138 8.75 -22.93 23.32
N PRO A 139 8.46 -23.22 24.61
CA PRO A 139 9.53 -23.45 25.60
C PRO A 139 10.44 -24.63 25.26
N TYR A 140 9.93 -25.61 24.52
CA TYR A 140 10.66 -26.83 24.15
C TYR A 140 11.31 -26.74 22.76
N ARG A 141 10.93 -25.72 21.95
CA ARG A 141 11.47 -25.49 20.61
C ARG A 141 11.23 -24.05 20.13
N SER A 142 12.26 -23.42 19.57
CA SER A 142 12.25 -22.01 19.13
C SER A 142 11.18 -21.62 18.10
N ASP A 143 10.77 -22.53 17.21
CA ASP A 143 9.98 -22.18 16.02
C ASP A 143 8.61 -22.88 15.93
N GLY A 144 8.06 -23.31 17.08
CA GLY A 144 6.85 -24.16 17.17
C GLY A 144 5.71 -23.79 16.21
N LEU A 145 5.16 -22.57 16.30
CA LEU A 145 4.05 -22.13 15.43
C LEU A 145 4.49 -21.84 13.99
N LYS A 146 5.74 -21.43 13.76
CA LYS A 146 6.26 -21.13 12.41
C LYS A 146 6.34 -22.37 11.52
N PHE A 147 6.46 -23.57 12.10
CA PHE A 147 6.35 -24.82 11.34
C PHE A 147 4.94 -25.06 10.79
N TYR A 148 3.91 -24.51 11.44
CA TYR A 148 2.53 -24.63 10.98
C TYR A 148 2.13 -23.47 10.08
N THR A 149 2.47 -22.23 10.45
CA THR A 149 2.19 -21.04 9.67
C THR A 149 3.24 -19.95 9.89
N ASP A 150 3.83 -19.46 8.80
CA ASP A 150 4.77 -18.33 8.81
C ASP A 150 4.36 -17.27 7.79
N PRO A 151 3.69 -16.18 8.21
CA PRO A 151 3.33 -15.07 7.34
C PRO A 151 4.54 -14.35 6.70
N SER A 152 5.73 -14.48 7.29
CA SER A 152 6.96 -13.82 6.80
C SER A 152 7.72 -14.63 5.76
N TYR A 153 7.32 -15.88 5.53
CA TYR A 153 8.01 -16.84 4.66
C TYR A 153 8.27 -16.28 3.25
N PHE A 154 7.22 -15.80 2.57
CA PHE A 154 7.33 -15.29 1.21
C PHE A 154 8.29 -14.10 1.10
N PHE A 155 8.24 -13.19 2.07
CA PHE A 155 9.13 -12.04 2.09
C PHE A 155 10.58 -12.46 2.33
N ASN A 156 10.83 -13.37 3.26
CA ASN A 156 12.17 -13.86 3.57
C ASN A 156 12.78 -14.59 2.36
N LEU A 157 12.00 -15.46 1.72
CA LEU A 157 12.42 -16.18 0.51
C LEU A 157 12.72 -15.22 -0.65
N TRP A 158 11.84 -14.25 -0.88
CA TRP A 158 12.05 -13.23 -1.90
C TRP A 158 13.31 -12.41 -1.62
N ARG A 159 13.50 -11.95 -0.38
CA ARG A 159 14.67 -11.16 0.03
C ARG A 159 15.96 -11.91 -0.23
N GLU A 160 16.01 -13.19 0.14
CA GLU A 160 17.17 -14.04 -0.08
C GLU A 160 17.49 -14.18 -1.58
N LYS A 161 16.49 -14.49 -2.41
CA LYS A 161 16.66 -14.58 -3.87
C LYS A 161 17.16 -13.26 -4.48
N MET A 162 16.66 -12.11 -4.01
CA MET A 162 17.09 -10.80 -4.52
C MET A 162 18.54 -10.47 -4.15
N LEU A 163 18.97 -10.81 -2.93
CA LEU A 163 20.37 -10.64 -2.51
C LEU A 163 21.31 -11.55 -3.31
N GLN A 164 20.92 -12.82 -3.51
CA GLN A 164 21.69 -13.77 -4.31
C GLN A 164 21.81 -13.31 -5.77
N ALA A 165 20.72 -12.86 -6.39
CA ALA A 165 20.73 -12.33 -7.74
C ALA A 165 21.63 -11.10 -7.88
N THR A 166 21.64 -10.22 -6.87
CA THR A 166 22.51 -9.03 -6.84
C THR A 166 23.98 -9.41 -6.80
N GLU A 167 24.35 -10.37 -5.96
CA GLU A 167 25.74 -10.84 -5.84
C GLU A 167 26.19 -11.60 -7.10
N ASN A 168 25.34 -12.45 -7.67
CA ASN A 168 25.63 -13.14 -8.92
C ASN A 168 25.86 -12.16 -10.07
N LYS A 169 25.03 -11.12 -10.19
CA LYS A 169 25.21 -10.05 -11.18
C LYS A 169 26.51 -9.26 -10.97
N ARG A 170 26.93 -9.05 -9.72
CA ARG A 170 28.22 -8.41 -9.39
C ARG A 170 29.41 -9.29 -9.79
N LYS A 171 29.35 -10.60 -9.50
CA LYS A 171 30.38 -11.58 -9.87
C LYS A 171 30.51 -11.72 -11.39
N GLU A 172 29.40 -11.79 -12.10
CA GLU A 172 29.40 -11.89 -13.56
C GLU A 172 30.04 -10.66 -14.23
N LYS A 173 29.70 -9.45 -13.77
CA LYS A 173 30.37 -8.21 -14.23
C LYS A 173 31.88 -8.22 -14.00
N ARG A 174 32.35 -8.82 -12.90
CA ARG A 174 33.80 -8.96 -12.63
C ARG A 174 34.43 -9.96 -13.61
N ARG A 175 33.81 -11.11 -13.84
CA ARG A 175 34.28 -12.12 -14.80
C ARG A 175 34.37 -11.55 -16.21
N GLN A 176 33.35 -10.83 -16.67
CA GLN A 176 33.33 -10.24 -18.00
C GLN A 176 34.40 -9.15 -18.19
N LYS A 177 34.73 -8.38 -17.14
CA LYS A 177 35.86 -7.43 -17.15
C LYS A 177 37.23 -8.12 -17.23
N VAL A 178 37.37 -9.31 -16.63
CA VAL A 178 38.61 -10.11 -16.67
C VAL A 178 38.75 -10.84 -18.02
N LEU A 179 37.65 -11.34 -18.59
CA LEU A 179 37.65 -12.08 -19.85
C LEU A 179 37.82 -11.19 -21.10
N HIS A 180 37.37 -9.92 -21.04
CA HIS A 180 37.57 -8.93 -22.11
C HIS A 180 38.21 -7.62 -21.60
N PRO A 181 39.53 -7.61 -21.31
CA PRO A 181 40.24 -6.40 -20.88
C PRO A 181 40.38 -5.33 -21.99
N SER A 182 40.29 -5.73 -23.26
CA SER A 182 40.61 -4.90 -24.43
C SER A 182 39.43 -4.09 -24.99
N LEU A 183 38.17 -4.49 -24.75
CA LEU A 183 36.97 -3.77 -25.20
C LEU A 183 36.47 -2.71 -24.20
N THR A 184 36.95 -2.74 -22.95
CA THR A 184 36.50 -1.83 -21.89
C THR A 184 37.27 -0.50 -21.84
N LYS A 185 38.47 -0.43 -22.43
CA LYS A 185 39.28 0.80 -22.45
C LYS A 185 38.77 1.86 -23.44
N THR A 186 37.99 1.49 -24.46
CA THR A 186 37.53 2.43 -25.51
C THR A 186 36.17 3.09 -25.20
N LEU A 187 35.46 2.67 -24.13
CA LEU A 187 34.15 3.23 -23.76
C LEU A 187 34.10 3.86 -22.37
N GLU A 188 35.21 3.90 -21.61
CA GLU A 188 35.26 4.64 -20.33
C GLU A 188 35.41 6.16 -20.51
N GLY A 189 35.61 6.64 -21.76
CA GLY A 189 35.67 8.08 -22.09
C GLY A 189 34.32 8.75 -22.37
N SER A 190 33.21 8.01 -22.57
CA SER A 190 31.95 8.62 -23.05
C SER A 190 30.72 8.42 -22.17
N CYS A 191 30.68 7.41 -21.29
CA CYS A 191 29.45 7.11 -20.51
C CYS A 191 29.67 7.01 -19.00
N ARG A 192 30.27 8.05 -18.39
CA ARG A 192 30.16 8.31 -16.94
C ARG A 192 28.87 9.04 -16.54
N ARG A 193 27.83 8.97 -17.37
CA ARG A 193 26.49 9.48 -17.04
C ARG A 193 25.45 8.37 -17.27
N ASN A 194 24.83 7.98 -16.16
CA ASN A 194 23.65 7.14 -16.02
C ASN A 194 23.84 5.62 -15.89
N ILE A 195 23.13 5.10 -14.88
CA ILE A 195 22.80 3.70 -14.58
C ILE A 195 23.67 3.06 -13.47
N LEU A 196 23.48 3.57 -12.25
CA LEU A 196 23.52 2.73 -11.05
C LEU A 196 22.45 3.18 -10.05
N VAL A 197 21.18 3.18 -10.44
CA VAL A 197 20.06 3.15 -9.51
C VAL A 197 18.93 2.35 -10.15
N ASN A 198 18.83 1.08 -9.79
CA ASN A 198 17.69 0.17 -9.91
C ASN A 198 18.15 -1.02 -9.05
N VAL A 199 17.74 -1.19 -7.79
CA VAL A 199 16.36 -1.46 -7.33
C VAL A 199 16.13 -1.01 -5.86
N LEU A 200 16.99 -0.17 -5.25
CA LEU A 200 16.82 0.26 -3.83
C LEU A 200 16.83 1.77 -3.55
N THR A 201 16.81 2.63 -4.58
CA THR A 201 16.76 4.09 -4.38
C THR A 201 15.77 4.77 -5.32
N CYS A 202 14.51 4.32 -5.35
CA CYS A 202 13.40 5.16 -5.80
C CYS A 202 12.84 5.96 -4.61
N SER A 203 13.65 6.86 -4.02
CA SER A 203 13.15 7.82 -3.03
C SER A 203 13.99 9.09 -2.84
N ARG A 204 15.13 9.25 -3.53
CA ARG A 204 15.94 10.47 -3.41
C ARG A 204 16.57 10.88 -4.73
N LYS A 205 15.92 11.83 -5.40
CA LYS A 205 16.50 13.01 -6.10
C LYS A 205 15.60 13.42 -7.27
N HIS A 206 14.63 14.28 -6.99
CA HIS A 206 14.18 15.29 -7.96
C HIS A 206 14.14 16.63 -7.24
N SER A 207 15.28 17.32 -7.25
CA SER A 207 15.32 18.77 -7.19
C SER A 207 16.51 19.20 -8.03
N CYS A 208 16.29 19.19 -9.35
CA CYS A 208 17.11 19.93 -10.30
C CYS A 208 16.18 20.98 -10.91
N LYS A 209 16.49 22.25 -10.63
CA LYS A 209 15.90 23.40 -11.30
C LYS A 209 16.10 23.26 -12.81
N CYS A 210 15.03 23.12 -13.58
CA CYS A 210 15.01 23.40 -15.01
C CYS A 210 13.66 24.04 -15.35
N SER A 211 13.71 25.29 -15.81
CA SER A 211 12.59 26.07 -16.31
C SER A 211 11.86 25.36 -17.47
N PRO A 212 10.56 25.62 -17.68
CA PRO A 212 9.73 24.79 -18.54
C PRO A 212 9.89 25.17 -20.03
N LYS A 213 10.35 24.23 -20.84
CA LYS A 213 9.98 24.17 -22.26
C LYS A 213 9.12 22.92 -22.50
N ARG A 214 7.87 23.18 -22.89
CA ARG A 214 6.81 22.21 -23.21
C ARG A 214 7.28 21.14 -24.20
N SER A 215 7.07 19.85 -23.91
CA SER A 215 6.67 18.85 -24.93
C SER A 215 5.98 17.61 -24.29
N PRO A 216 5.05 16.92 -24.98
CA PRO A 216 4.01 16.09 -24.35
C PRO A 216 4.35 14.58 -24.25
N ARG A 217 5.63 14.17 -24.30
CA ARG A 217 5.99 12.73 -24.34
C ARG A 217 6.08 12.01 -22.97
N PHE A 218 5.83 12.70 -21.87
CA PHE A 218 6.05 12.14 -20.52
C PHE A 218 4.89 11.31 -19.94
N LEU A 219 3.68 11.35 -20.53
CA LEU A 219 2.54 10.62 -19.97
C LEU A 219 2.51 9.12 -20.31
N LEU A 220 3.18 8.66 -21.37
CA LEU A 220 3.14 7.24 -21.76
C LEU A 220 4.07 6.33 -20.93
N THR A 221 5.10 6.88 -20.29
CA THR A 221 6.08 6.09 -19.53
C THR A 221 5.59 5.72 -18.12
N PHE A 222 4.73 6.54 -17.51
CA PHE A 222 4.22 6.25 -16.16
C PHE A 222 3.22 5.10 -16.12
N HIS A 223 2.37 4.97 -17.14
CA HIS A 223 1.35 3.91 -17.20
C HIS A 223 1.97 2.51 -17.42
N ARG A 224 3.16 2.43 -18.04
CA ARG A 224 3.87 1.16 -18.23
C ARG A 224 4.50 0.62 -16.94
N CYS A 225 4.96 1.48 -16.02
CA CYS A 225 5.64 1.02 -14.80
C CYS A 225 4.71 0.35 -13.78
N VAL A 226 3.48 0.81 -13.64
CA VAL A 226 2.50 0.21 -12.71
C VAL A 226 1.97 -1.12 -13.26
N SER A 227 1.83 -1.24 -14.58
CA SER A 227 1.37 -2.48 -15.23
C SER A 227 2.40 -3.62 -15.12
N LEU A 228 3.70 -3.30 -15.12
CA LEU A 228 4.79 -4.28 -15.01
C LEU A 228 4.92 -4.88 -13.61
N THR A 229 4.58 -4.13 -12.55
CA THR A 229 4.62 -4.64 -11.18
C THR A 229 3.46 -5.62 -10.91
N PHE A 230 2.30 -5.40 -11.53
CA PHE A 230 1.14 -6.31 -11.43
C PHE A 230 1.29 -7.57 -12.29
N CYS A 231 1.90 -7.47 -13.48
CA CYS A 231 2.14 -8.63 -14.36
C CYS A 231 3.14 -9.63 -13.77
N CYS A 232 4.17 -9.18 -13.04
CA CYS A 232 5.14 -10.09 -12.40
C CYS A 232 4.55 -10.92 -11.25
N VAL A 233 3.52 -10.42 -10.56
CA VAL A 233 2.84 -11.19 -9.49
C VAL A 233 1.91 -12.26 -10.09
N LEU A 234 1.29 -11.99 -11.25
CA LEU A 234 0.43 -12.94 -11.97
C LEU A 234 1.22 -14.04 -12.69
N LEU A 235 2.38 -13.73 -13.26
CA LEU A 235 3.24 -14.74 -13.93
C LEU A 235 3.84 -15.77 -12.96
N VAL A 236 4.05 -15.41 -11.69
CA VAL A 236 4.53 -16.34 -10.66
C VAL A 236 3.43 -17.29 -10.15
N LEU A 237 2.15 -16.97 -10.40
CA LEU A 237 1.02 -17.84 -10.05
C LEU A 237 0.57 -18.78 -11.19
N SER A 238 1.05 -18.57 -12.43
CA SER A 238 0.68 -19.38 -13.59
C SER A 238 1.72 -20.45 -13.96
N GLU A 239 2.86 -20.48 -13.28
CA GLU A 239 3.93 -21.48 -13.43
C GLU A 239 4.05 -22.25 -12.11
N GLY A 240 3.08 -23.12 -11.87
CA GLY A 240 3.12 -24.22 -10.91
C GLY A 240 2.49 -25.45 -11.57
N PRO A 241 2.92 -26.67 -11.20
CA PRO A 241 2.65 -27.90 -11.93
C PRO A 241 1.16 -28.23 -12.11
#